data_AF-A0A524P4W5-F1
#
_entry.id   AF-A0A524P4W5-F1
#
_cell.length_a   1.000
_cell.length_b   1.000
_cell.length_c   1.000
_cell.angle_alpha   90.00
_cell.angle_beta   90.00
_cell.angle_gamma   90.00
#
_symmetry.space_group_name_H-M   'P 1'
#
loop_
_entity.id
_entity.type
_entity.pdbx_description
1 polymer ?
#
loop_
_entity_poly.entity_id
_entity_poly.type
_entity_poly.pdbx_seq_one_letter_code
_entity_poly.pdbx_strand_id
1 'polypeptide(L)'
;MNSLNPSLQLPPIGLGTWMLKPQKAEHSVFEGLKMGYRFVDTAQTYGNETAVGQGLSRAFETLSLPRKDVIVATKINPIHLHPRIVYKSAIKSLKKLGIETIDILYVHWPAFKLGYSHNKTLKIFDKLIEDGVIQHIGLSNFTVPMLEDAQKSCQNPIFAHQVEHHPYLPQANMLSYLTEHQIHMISYSPLARGEIMKDSVLQSIGEQHH
;
A
#
# COMPACT_ATOMS: atom_id res chain seq x y z
N MET A 1 10.17 17.35 14.52
CA MET A 1 9.28 16.23 14.89
C MET A 1 8.16 16.22 13.87
N ASN A 2 8.20 15.29 12.90
CA ASN A 2 7.09 15.15 11.96
C ASN A 2 6.00 14.38 12.69
N SER A 3 5.03 15.10 13.27
CA SER A 3 3.82 14.50 13.81
C SER A 3 3.14 13.70 12.70
N LEU A 4 2.63 12.51 13.05
CA LEU A 4 1.66 11.78 12.23
C LEU A 4 0.65 12.76 11.61
N ASN A 5 0.25 12.52 10.36
CA ASN A 5 -0.89 13.22 9.78
C ASN A 5 -2.16 12.38 10.03
N PRO A 6 -2.87 12.52 11.16
CA PRO A 6 -4.10 11.77 11.42
C PRO A 6 -5.22 12.11 10.43
N SER A 7 -5.03 13.10 9.55
CA SER A 7 -6.02 13.57 8.57
C SER A 7 -5.73 13.10 7.13
N LEU A 8 -4.84 12.12 6.92
CA LEU A 8 -4.58 11.59 5.58
C LEU A 8 -5.86 10.98 4.98
N GLN A 9 -6.44 11.66 4.00
CA GLN A 9 -7.62 11.18 3.28
C GLN A 9 -7.18 10.31 2.10
N LEU A 10 -7.52 9.02 2.15
CA LEU A 10 -7.28 8.11 1.03
C LEU A 10 -8.24 8.42 -0.12
N PRO A 11 -7.74 8.69 -1.34
CA PRO A 11 -8.58 8.72 -2.53
C PRO A 11 -9.28 7.37 -2.73
N PRO A 12 -10.51 7.37 -3.26
CA PRO A 12 -11.27 6.13 -3.46
C PRO A 12 -10.61 5.17 -4.47
N ILE A 13 -9.74 5.69 -5.34
CA ILE A 13 -9.06 4.93 -6.38
C ILE A 13 -7.55 5.22 -6.31
N GLY A 14 -6.76 4.15 -6.33
CA GLY A 14 -5.30 4.19 -6.44
C GLY A 14 -4.80 3.42 -7.65
N LEU A 15 -3.58 3.74 -8.07
CA LEU A 15 -2.88 3.08 -9.17
C LEU A 15 -1.97 1.98 -8.62
N GLY A 16 -2.33 0.72 -8.84
CA GLY A 16 -1.49 -0.43 -8.53
C GLY A 16 -0.47 -0.70 -9.63
N THR A 17 0.76 -1.04 -9.22
CA THR A 17 1.91 -1.22 -10.14
C THR A 17 2.41 -2.65 -10.26
N TRP A 18 1.68 -3.62 -9.72
CA TRP A 18 2.02 -5.04 -9.81
C TRP A 18 2.03 -5.53 -11.27
N MET A 19 3.01 -6.39 -11.60
CA MET A 19 3.27 -6.94 -12.94
C MET A 19 3.70 -5.93 -14.03
N LEU A 20 3.76 -4.63 -13.73
CA LEU A 20 4.28 -3.65 -14.69
C LEU A 20 5.80 -3.79 -14.82
N LYS A 21 6.28 -4.04 -16.04
CA LYS A 21 7.70 -3.92 -16.39
C LYS A 21 8.17 -2.48 -16.14
N PRO A 22 9.46 -2.25 -15.81
CA PRO A 22 9.96 -0.93 -15.43
C PRO A 22 9.51 0.23 -16.32
N GLN A 23 9.69 0.14 -17.64
CA GLN A 23 9.31 1.21 -18.57
C GLN A 23 7.79 1.50 -18.55
N LYS A 24 6.96 0.45 -18.41
CA LYS A 24 5.51 0.63 -18.28
C LYS A 24 5.15 1.20 -16.91
N ALA A 25 5.86 0.83 -15.85
CA ALA A 25 5.60 1.35 -14.50
C ALA A 25 5.86 2.86 -14.41
N GLU A 26 6.99 3.35 -14.95
CA GLU A 26 7.27 4.79 -15.03
C GLU A 26 6.17 5.53 -15.79
N HIS A 27 5.89 5.10 -17.02
CA HIS A 27 4.91 5.74 -17.88
C HIS A 27 3.49 5.73 -17.26
N SER A 28 3.04 4.59 -16.72
CA SER A 28 1.72 4.48 -16.11
C SER A 28 1.56 5.34 -14.86
N VAL A 29 2.61 5.47 -14.03
CA VAL A 29 2.59 6.37 -12.87
C VAL A 29 2.45 7.82 -13.33
N PHE A 30 3.26 8.24 -14.30
CA PHE A 30 3.19 9.59 -14.84
C PHE A 30 1.80 9.92 -15.42
N GLU A 31 1.28 9.08 -16.33
CA GLU A 31 -0.03 9.32 -16.95
C GLU A 31 -1.17 9.24 -15.93
N GLY A 32 -1.12 8.31 -14.96
CA GLY A 32 -2.11 8.23 -13.89
C GLY A 32 -2.20 9.53 -13.08
N LEU A 33 -1.06 10.08 -12.66
CA LEU A 33 -1.01 11.34 -11.91
C LEU A 33 -1.51 12.53 -12.75
N LYS A 34 -1.17 12.54 -14.05
CA LYS A 34 -1.67 13.51 -15.03
C LYS A 34 -3.18 13.43 -15.23
N MET A 35 -3.76 12.23 -15.18
CA MET A 35 -5.22 12.00 -15.23
C MET A 35 -5.95 12.31 -13.92
N GLY A 36 -5.22 12.61 -12.84
CA GLY A 36 -5.79 13.02 -11.56
C GLY A 36 -5.68 11.99 -10.43
N TYR A 37 -5.04 10.84 -10.64
CA TYR A 37 -4.76 9.91 -9.53
C TYR A 37 -3.90 10.60 -8.46
N ARG A 38 -4.15 10.29 -7.19
CA ARG A 38 -3.39 10.82 -6.04
C ARG A 38 -2.95 9.72 -5.08
N PHE A 39 -3.08 8.46 -5.47
CA PHE A 39 -2.59 7.32 -4.70
C PHE A 39 -1.87 6.33 -5.62
N VAL A 40 -0.59 6.05 -5.33
CA VAL A 40 0.26 5.11 -6.07
C VAL A 40 0.68 3.98 -5.13
N ASP A 41 0.39 2.74 -5.51
CA ASP A 41 0.71 1.53 -4.76
C ASP A 41 1.75 0.67 -5.49
N THR A 42 2.87 0.42 -4.82
CA THR A 42 3.95 -0.46 -5.29
C THR A 42 4.41 -1.43 -4.19
N ALA A 43 5.45 -2.21 -4.45
CA ALA A 43 6.08 -3.09 -3.47
C ALA A 43 7.51 -3.45 -3.90
N GLN A 44 8.37 -3.74 -2.93
CA GLN A 44 9.74 -4.22 -3.20
C GLN A 44 9.77 -5.47 -4.09
N THR A 45 8.79 -6.37 -3.92
CA THR A 45 8.68 -7.63 -4.67
C THR A 45 8.32 -7.41 -6.14
N TYR A 46 7.80 -6.24 -6.52
CA TYR A 46 7.41 -5.96 -7.91
C TYR A 46 8.64 -5.63 -8.77
N GLY A 47 9.78 -5.33 -8.15
CA GLY A 47 11.04 -5.07 -8.85
C GLY A 47 11.05 -3.76 -9.65
N ASN A 48 10.06 -2.88 -9.47
CA ASN A 48 9.86 -1.69 -10.28
C ASN A 48 9.83 -0.37 -9.48
N GLU A 49 10.13 -0.38 -8.17
CA GLU A 49 10.13 0.84 -7.33
C GLU A 49 10.97 1.99 -7.90
N THR A 50 12.12 1.71 -8.52
CA THR A 50 12.94 2.74 -9.17
C THR A 50 12.22 3.40 -10.34
N ALA A 51 11.51 2.63 -11.15
CA ALA A 51 10.73 3.16 -12.26
C ALA A 51 9.49 3.92 -11.78
N VAL A 52 8.85 3.44 -10.71
CA VAL A 52 7.78 4.18 -10.03
C VAL A 52 8.29 5.54 -9.54
N GLY A 53 9.48 5.57 -8.91
CA GLY A 53 10.14 6.81 -8.48
C GLY A 53 10.43 7.79 -9.63
N GLN A 54 10.88 7.28 -10.78
CA GLN A 54 11.07 8.08 -11.99
C GLN A 54 9.75 8.70 -12.48
N GLY A 55 8.66 7.93 -12.48
CA GLY A 55 7.33 8.42 -12.86
C GLY A 55 6.80 9.50 -11.90
N LEU A 56 7.05 9.31 -10.59
CA LEU A 56 6.73 10.31 -9.56
C LEU A 56 7.52 11.61 -9.78
N SER A 57 8.85 11.54 -9.90
CA SER A 57 9.72 12.70 -10.13
C SER A 57 9.29 13.48 -11.36
N ARG A 58 9.09 12.77 -12.47
CA ARG A 58 8.61 13.35 -13.72
C ARG A 58 7.26 14.04 -13.55
N ALA A 59 6.30 13.45 -12.84
CA ALA A 59 5.01 14.06 -12.60
C ALA A 59 5.13 15.31 -11.73
N PHE A 60 5.92 15.27 -10.65
CA PHE A 60 6.13 16.42 -9.77
C PHE A 60 6.75 17.61 -10.52
N GLU A 61 7.74 17.35 -11.36
CA GLU A 61 8.42 18.38 -12.14
C GLU A 61 7.53 18.91 -13.27
N THR A 62 7.03 18.03 -14.14
CA THR A 62 6.37 18.45 -15.40
C THR A 62 4.93 18.91 -15.21
N LEU A 63 4.24 18.44 -14.16
CA LEU A 63 2.86 18.85 -13.85
C LEU A 63 2.82 19.91 -12.74
N SER A 64 3.97 20.31 -12.18
CA SER A 64 4.06 21.12 -10.97
C SER A 64 3.22 20.55 -9.81
N LEU A 65 3.16 19.23 -9.71
CA LEU A 65 2.34 18.51 -8.73
C LEU A 65 3.08 18.44 -7.38
N PRO A 66 2.55 19.01 -6.30
CA PRO A 66 3.20 18.95 -4.99
C PRO A 66 3.30 17.51 -4.48
N ARG A 67 4.49 17.10 -3.99
CA ARG A 67 4.72 15.76 -3.40
C ARG A 67 3.69 15.40 -2.32
N LYS A 68 3.31 16.37 -1.49
CA LYS A 68 2.35 16.21 -0.39
C LYS A 68 0.93 15.84 -0.86
N ASP A 69 0.61 16.09 -2.14
CA ASP A 69 -0.71 15.80 -2.69
C ASP A 69 -0.80 14.37 -3.25
N VAL A 70 0.31 13.62 -3.27
CA VAL A 70 0.34 12.24 -3.77
C VAL A 70 0.70 11.28 -2.65
N ILE A 71 -0.17 10.32 -2.38
CA ILE A 71 0.07 9.22 -1.46
C ILE A 71 0.88 8.15 -2.18
N VAL A 72 2.02 7.76 -1.60
CA VAL A 72 2.88 6.69 -2.09
C VAL A 72 2.93 5.56 -1.06
N ALA A 73 2.37 4.41 -1.43
CA ALA A 73 2.45 3.17 -0.67
C ALA A 73 3.50 2.22 -1.24
N THR A 74 4.29 1.60 -0.37
CA THR A 74 5.13 0.45 -0.73
C THR A 74 5.10 -0.61 0.35
N LYS A 75 5.61 -1.79 0.05
CA LYS A 75 5.54 -2.97 0.92
C LYS A 75 6.92 -3.60 1.08
N ILE A 76 7.26 -3.93 2.32
CA ILE A 76 8.49 -4.67 2.62
C ILE A 76 8.35 -6.09 2.07
N ASN A 77 9.36 -6.54 1.32
CA ASN A 77 9.42 -7.92 0.85
C ASN A 77 9.40 -8.88 2.06
N PRO A 78 8.59 -9.96 2.05
CA PRO A 78 8.53 -10.93 3.14
C PRO A 78 9.89 -11.41 3.69
N ILE A 79 10.90 -11.58 2.82
CA ILE A 79 12.25 -12.00 3.24
C ILE A 79 13.03 -10.93 4.03
N HIS A 80 12.54 -9.68 4.05
CA HIS A 80 13.16 -8.53 4.71
C HIS A 80 12.40 -8.06 5.97
N LEU A 81 11.43 -8.85 6.45
CA LEU A 81 10.62 -8.49 7.62
C LEU A 81 11.27 -8.78 8.98
N HIS A 82 12.42 -9.45 8.99
CA HIS A 82 13.12 -9.71 10.24
C HIS A 82 13.53 -8.38 10.92
N PRO A 83 13.35 -8.23 12.25
CA PRO A 83 13.55 -6.95 12.97
C PRO A 83 14.92 -6.30 12.76
N ARG A 84 15.98 -7.11 12.55
CA ARG A 84 17.35 -6.60 12.32
C ARG A 84 17.57 -5.96 10.94
N ILE A 85 16.68 -6.20 9.97
CA ILE A 85 16.89 -5.79 8.57
C ILE A 85 15.79 -4.89 8.02
N VAL A 86 14.58 -4.92 8.61
CA VAL A 86 13.41 -4.23 8.09
C VAL A 86 13.59 -2.71 7.98
N TYR A 87 14.22 -2.08 8.97
CA TYR A 87 14.54 -0.64 8.92
C TYR A 87 15.39 -0.29 7.69
N LYS A 88 16.51 -1.00 7.50
CA LYS A 88 17.39 -0.80 6.34
C LYS A 88 16.67 -1.10 5.02
N SER A 89 15.73 -2.04 5.01
CA SER A 89 14.92 -2.33 3.83
C SER A 89 13.96 -1.19 3.48
N ALA A 90 13.32 -0.57 4.46
CA ALA A 90 12.46 0.60 4.24
C ALA A 90 13.24 1.77 3.63
N ILE A 91 14.43 2.07 4.16
CA ILE A 91 15.33 3.11 3.62
C ILE A 91 15.71 2.83 2.16
N LYS A 92 15.90 1.56 1.77
CA LYS A 92 16.17 1.21 0.37
C LYS A 92 14.99 1.55 -0.54
N SER A 93 13.75 1.28 -0.12
CA SER A 93 12.56 1.67 -0.88
C SER A 93 12.47 3.18 -1.05
N LEU A 94 12.70 3.94 0.03
CA LEU A 94 12.70 5.41 0.02
C LEU A 94 13.69 5.98 -1.00
N LYS A 95 14.92 5.45 -1.03
CA LYS A 95 15.94 5.79 -2.04
C LYS A 95 15.53 5.43 -3.47
N LYS A 96 14.95 4.25 -3.68
CA LYS A 96 14.51 3.82 -5.02
C LYS A 96 13.37 4.68 -5.53
N LEU A 97 12.43 5.03 -4.66
CA LEU A 97 11.27 5.86 -4.98
C LEU A 97 11.65 7.34 -5.16
N GLY A 98 12.81 7.78 -4.66
CA GLY A 98 13.24 9.17 -4.76
C GLY A 98 12.36 10.13 -3.96
N ILE A 99 11.80 9.68 -2.84
CA ILE A 99 10.94 10.47 -1.94
C ILE A 99 11.56 10.56 -0.55
N GLU A 100 11.24 11.58 0.23
CA GLU A 100 11.81 11.78 1.58
C GLU A 100 11.10 10.99 2.68
N THR A 101 9.81 10.69 2.48
CA THR A 101 8.97 9.92 3.40
C THR A 101 8.03 9.04 2.58
N ILE A 102 7.77 7.82 3.06
CA ILE A 102 6.76 6.90 2.51
C ILE A 102 5.44 7.16 3.24
N ASP A 103 4.34 7.37 2.51
CA ASP A 103 3.07 7.69 3.17
C ASP A 103 2.49 6.47 3.89
N ILE A 104 2.53 5.29 3.27
CA ILE A 104 2.11 4.05 3.91
C ILE A 104 3.10 2.93 3.61
N LEU A 105 3.72 2.39 4.65
CA LEU A 105 4.60 1.22 4.52
C LEU A 105 3.87 -0.03 5.00
N TYR A 106 3.80 -1.05 4.15
CA TYR A 106 3.14 -2.29 4.47
C TYR A 106 4.10 -3.39 4.90
N VAL A 107 3.66 -4.19 5.89
CA VAL A 107 4.04 -5.60 5.95
C VAL A 107 3.29 -6.31 4.81
N HIS A 108 4.00 -6.78 3.78
CA HIS A 108 3.35 -7.33 2.57
C HIS A 108 2.61 -8.65 2.84
N TRP A 109 3.20 -9.53 3.65
CA TRP A 109 2.59 -10.77 4.10
C TRP A 109 3.05 -11.09 5.53
N PRO A 110 2.22 -11.73 6.38
CA PRO A 110 2.59 -12.16 7.73
C PRO A 110 3.54 -13.37 7.69
N ALA A 111 4.76 -13.17 7.20
CA ALA A 111 5.72 -14.23 6.92
C ALA A 111 6.49 -14.70 8.17
N PHE A 112 5.77 -15.23 9.17
CA PHE A 112 6.33 -15.64 10.46
C PHE A 112 7.52 -16.60 10.31
N LYS A 113 7.42 -17.55 9.37
CA LYS A 113 8.49 -18.53 9.07
C LYS A 113 9.77 -17.88 8.52
N LEU A 114 9.68 -16.67 7.97
CA LEU A 114 10.80 -15.90 7.45
C LEU A 114 11.32 -14.84 8.44
N GLY A 115 10.88 -14.92 9.70
CA GLY A 115 11.37 -14.07 10.79
C GLY A 115 10.53 -12.82 11.06
N TYR A 116 9.36 -12.68 10.43
CA TYR A 116 8.36 -11.69 10.87
C TYR A 116 7.88 -12.01 12.28
N SER A 117 7.72 -10.98 13.11
CA SER A 117 7.15 -11.08 14.45
C SER A 117 6.33 -9.83 14.72
N HIS A 118 5.06 -9.95 15.10
CA HIS A 118 4.22 -8.80 15.44
C HIS A 118 4.94 -7.83 16.38
N ASN A 119 5.30 -8.31 17.57
CA ASN A 119 5.95 -7.48 18.61
C ASN A 119 7.29 -6.88 18.16
N LYS A 120 8.16 -7.67 17.54
CA LYS A 120 9.52 -7.20 17.23
C LYS A 120 9.59 -6.39 15.94
N THR A 121 8.87 -6.80 14.90
CA THR A 121 8.89 -6.11 13.60
C THR A 121 8.08 -4.81 13.68
N LEU A 122 6.90 -4.80 14.29
CA LEU A 122 6.07 -3.59 14.36
C LEU A 122 6.67 -2.50 15.24
N LYS A 123 7.43 -2.86 16.30
CA LYS A 123 8.26 -1.87 17.01
C LYS A 123 9.28 -1.15 16.12
N ILE A 124 9.78 -1.81 15.08
CA ILE A 124 10.65 -1.13 14.10
C ILE A 124 9.84 -0.23 13.16
N PHE A 125 8.59 -0.58 12.86
CA PHE A 125 7.69 0.32 12.14
C PHE A 125 7.33 1.56 12.98
N ASP A 126 7.09 1.40 14.28
CA ASP A 126 6.93 2.53 15.21
C ASP A 126 8.17 3.44 15.15
N LYS A 127 9.37 2.87 15.22
CA LYS A 127 10.61 3.64 15.07
C LYS A 127 10.74 4.34 13.70
N LEU A 128 10.29 3.70 12.62
CA LEU A 128 10.28 4.32 11.29
C LEU A 128 9.35 5.54 11.23
N ILE A 129 8.26 5.55 12.00
CA ILE A 129 7.41 6.74 12.18
C ILE A 129 8.16 7.82 12.97
N GLU A 130 8.73 7.46 14.12
CA GLU A 130 9.49 8.40 14.97
C GLU A 130 10.61 9.11 14.20
N ASP A 131 11.32 8.37 13.35
CA ASP A 131 12.42 8.87 12.53
C ASP A 131 11.93 9.58 11.23
N GLY A 132 10.61 9.68 11.00
CA GLY A 132 10.02 10.38 9.85
C GLY A 132 10.19 9.65 8.50
N VAL A 133 10.58 8.39 8.52
CA VAL A 133 10.81 7.55 7.33
C VAL A 133 9.48 7.15 6.70
N ILE A 134 8.47 6.88 7.52
CA ILE A 134 7.12 6.54 7.09
C ILE A 134 6.10 7.41 7.83
N GLN A 135 4.94 7.69 7.24
CA GLN A 135 3.83 8.33 7.95
C GLN A 135 2.92 7.29 8.63
N HIS A 136 2.57 6.21 7.92
CA HIS A 136 1.58 5.25 8.41
C HIS A 136 2.02 3.79 8.25
N ILE A 137 1.54 2.96 9.18
CA ILE A 137 1.70 1.50 9.15
C ILE A 137 0.51 0.89 8.41
N GLY A 138 0.82 0.13 7.36
CA GLY A 138 -0.12 -0.74 6.69
C GLY A 138 0.18 -2.20 6.95
N LEU A 139 -0.84 -3.05 6.90
CA LEU A 139 -0.70 -4.51 6.91
C LEU A 139 -1.35 -5.08 5.65
N SER A 140 -0.84 -6.19 5.12
CA SER A 140 -1.45 -6.82 3.96
C SER A 140 -1.50 -8.34 4.12
N ASN A 141 -2.65 -8.92 3.75
CA ASN A 141 -2.90 -10.36 3.81
C ASN A 141 -2.89 -10.97 5.22
N PHE A 142 -3.22 -10.16 6.23
CA PHE A 142 -3.44 -10.64 7.60
C PHE A 142 -4.87 -11.14 7.75
N THR A 143 -5.07 -12.19 8.54
CA THR A 143 -6.41 -12.57 9.03
C THR A 143 -6.84 -11.67 10.19
N VAL A 144 -8.12 -11.68 10.55
CA VAL A 144 -8.64 -10.90 11.70
C VAL A 144 -7.89 -11.21 13.01
N PRO A 145 -7.69 -12.48 13.42
CA PRO A 145 -6.90 -12.76 14.63
C PRO A 145 -5.46 -12.22 14.57
N MET A 146 -4.83 -12.24 13.38
CA MET A 146 -3.49 -11.66 13.21
C MET A 146 -3.51 -10.13 13.32
N LEU A 147 -4.57 -9.47 12.84
CA LEU A 147 -4.74 -8.02 12.99
C LEU A 147 -4.89 -7.63 14.47
N GLU A 148 -5.69 -8.37 15.23
CA GLU A 148 -5.85 -8.14 16.68
C GLU A 148 -4.51 -8.25 17.41
N ASP A 149 -3.71 -9.28 17.11
CA ASP A 149 -2.39 -9.47 17.69
C ASP A 149 -1.38 -8.39 17.26
N ALA A 150 -1.47 -7.95 16.01
CA ALA A 150 -0.66 -6.87 15.47
C ALA A 150 -0.97 -5.54 16.17
N GLN A 151 -2.25 -5.20 16.36
CA GLN A 151 -2.67 -3.98 17.04
C GLN A 151 -2.20 -3.94 18.50
N LYS A 152 -2.24 -5.06 19.22
CA LYS A 152 -1.70 -5.18 20.58
C LYS A 152 -0.17 -5.01 20.65
N SER A 153 0.50 -5.17 19.51
CA SER A 153 1.97 -5.18 19.41
C SER A 153 2.57 -3.86 18.92
N CYS A 154 1.74 -2.89 18.51
CA CYS A 154 2.17 -1.62 17.91
C CYS A 154 1.79 -0.46 18.83
N GLN A 155 2.64 0.57 18.90
CA GLN A 155 2.28 1.81 19.60
C GLN A 155 1.43 2.73 18.72
N ASN A 156 1.76 2.81 17.43
CA ASN A 156 0.99 3.57 16.46
C ASN A 156 -0.16 2.70 15.90
N PRO A 157 -1.32 3.30 15.59
CA PRO A 157 -2.44 2.56 15.04
C PRO A 157 -2.11 2.01 13.65
N ILE A 158 -2.66 0.84 13.34
CA ILE A 158 -2.66 0.31 11.97
C ILE A 158 -3.61 1.19 11.16
N PHE A 159 -3.07 1.88 10.15
CA PHE A 159 -3.82 2.85 9.36
C PHE A 159 -4.65 2.17 8.26
N ALA A 160 -4.08 1.18 7.60
CA ALA A 160 -4.71 0.49 6.48
C ALA A 160 -4.41 -1.00 6.46
N HIS A 161 -5.37 -1.79 5.97
CA HIS A 161 -5.19 -3.19 5.65
C HIS A 161 -5.51 -3.43 4.18
N GLN A 162 -4.55 -4.04 3.46
CA GLN A 162 -4.69 -4.34 2.04
C GLN A 162 -4.90 -5.84 1.81
N VAL A 163 -5.98 -6.22 1.13
CA VAL A 163 -6.37 -7.61 0.90
C VAL A 163 -7.07 -7.79 -0.45
N GLU A 164 -7.08 -9.03 -0.97
CA GLU A 164 -7.87 -9.37 -2.16
C GLU A 164 -9.34 -9.17 -1.86
N HIS A 165 -9.99 -8.34 -2.65
CA HIS A 165 -11.40 -8.02 -2.46
C HIS A 165 -12.02 -7.60 -3.79
N HIS A 166 -13.05 -8.34 -4.19
CA HIS A 166 -13.77 -8.21 -5.45
C HIS A 166 -15.13 -8.95 -5.33
N PRO A 167 -16.06 -8.86 -6.29
CA PRO A 167 -17.39 -9.47 -6.16
C PRO A 167 -17.40 -10.96 -5.79
N TYR A 168 -16.43 -11.75 -6.29
CA TYR A 168 -16.31 -13.18 -5.94
C TYR A 168 -15.64 -13.47 -4.58
N LEU A 169 -15.06 -12.46 -3.94
CA LEU A 169 -14.42 -12.56 -2.62
C LEU A 169 -14.75 -11.28 -1.82
N PRO A 170 -15.97 -11.17 -1.27
CA PRO A 170 -16.48 -9.92 -0.70
C PRO A 170 -15.92 -9.57 0.69
N GLN A 171 -15.11 -10.45 1.30
CA GLN A 171 -14.40 -10.17 2.56
C GLN A 171 -15.28 -9.67 3.72
N ALA A 172 -16.56 -10.08 3.80
CA ALA A 172 -17.54 -9.49 4.73
C ALA A 172 -17.05 -9.41 6.18
N ASN A 173 -16.48 -10.49 6.73
CA ASN A 173 -15.96 -10.50 8.11
C ASN A 173 -14.78 -9.53 8.30
N MET A 174 -13.88 -9.46 7.31
CA MET A 174 -12.75 -8.53 7.34
C MET A 174 -13.23 -7.08 7.25
N LEU A 175 -14.17 -6.79 6.33
CA LEU A 175 -14.73 -5.44 6.17
C LEU A 175 -15.41 -4.96 7.46
N SER A 176 -16.21 -5.80 8.11
CA SER A 176 -16.84 -5.48 9.39
C SER A 176 -15.80 -5.15 10.47
N TYR A 177 -14.77 -6.00 10.61
CA TYR A 177 -13.69 -5.77 11.58
C TYR A 177 -12.95 -4.46 11.30
N LEU A 178 -12.50 -4.23 10.06
CA LEU A 178 -11.77 -3.01 9.70
C LEU A 178 -12.61 -1.75 9.94
N THR A 179 -13.92 -1.80 9.67
CA THR A 179 -14.85 -0.69 9.93
C THR A 179 -14.98 -0.40 11.42
N GLU A 180 -15.21 -1.42 12.26
CA GLU A 180 -15.31 -1.28 13.71
C GLU A 180 -14.03 -0.68 14.33
N HIS A 181 -12.88 -1.07 13.80
CA HIS A 181 -11.57 -0.62 14.28
C HIS A 181 -11.03 0.64 13.58
N GLN A 182 -11.82 1.29 12.71
CA GLN A 182 -11.42 2.49 11.95
C GLN A 182 -10.12 2.30 11.15
N ILE A 183 -9.93 1.10 10.58
CA ILE A 183 -8.80 0.77 9.70
C ILE A 183 -9.28 0.86 8.25
N HIS A 184 -8.54 1.55 7.40
CA HIS A 184 -8.91 1.65 5.99
C HIS A 184 -8.69 0.32 5.26
N MET A 185 -9.74 -0.22 4.66
CA MET A 185 -9.62 -1.35 3.74
C MET A 185 -9.15 -0.86 2.37
N ILE A 186 -8.08 -1.46 1.83
CA ILE A 186 -7.63 -1.24 0.46
C ILE A 186 -7.73 -2.55 -0.31
N SER A 187 -8.52 -2.53 -1.39
CA SER A 187 -8.80 -3.71 -2.19
C SER A 187 -7.73 -3.88 -3.27
N TYR A 188 -6.95 -4.96 -3.25
CA TYR A 188 -6.14 -5.34 -4.40
C TYR A 188 -6.87 -6.38 -5.26
N SER A 189 -6.45 -6.49 -6.53
CA SER A 189 -7.14 -7.30 -7.55
C SER A 189 -8.66 -7.04 -7.61
N PRO A 190 -9.14 -5.78 -7.59
CA PRO A 190 -10.57 -5.48 -7.50
C PRO A 190 -11.38 -6.01 -8.69
N LEU A 191 -10.71 -6.27 -9.83
CA LEU A 191 -11.32 -6.82 -11.03
C LEU A 191 -11.11 -8.35 -11.17
N ALA A 192 -10.80 -9.06 -10.08
CA ALA A 192 -10.47 -10.49 -10.08
C ALA A 192 -9.48 -10.88 -11.20
N ARG A 193 -8.46 -10.05 -11.42
CA ARG A 193 -7.46 -10.21 -12.51
C ARG A 193 -8.06 -10.32 -13.92
N GLY A 194 -9.21 -9.70 -14.14
CA GLY A 194 -9.94 -9.69 -15.41
C GLY A 194 -11.06 -10.73 -15.50
N GLU A 195 -11.18 -11.65 -14.54
CA GLU A 195 -12.21 -12.70 -14.59
C GLU A 195 -13.64 -12.14 -14.49
N ILE A 196 -13.83 -11.01 -13.79
CA ILE A 196 -15.16 -10.36 -13.70
C ILE A 196 -15.72 -9.96 -15.07
N MET A 197 -14.86 -9.75 -16.07
CA MET A 197 -15.28 -9.36 -17.42
C MET A 197 -16.03 -10.48 -18.14
N LYS A 198 -15.99 -11.71 -17.61
CA LYS A 198 -16.68 -12.89 -18.16
C LYS A 198 -18.02 -13.17 -17.46
N ASP A 199 -18.35 -12.40 -16.44
CA ASP A 199 -19.56 -12.60 -15.64
C ASP A 199 -20.79 -12.00 -16.32
N SER A 200 -21.80 -12.82 -16.60
CA SER A 200 -23.01 -12.34 -17.27
C SER A 200 -23.83 -11.36 -16.42
N VAL A 201 -23.82 -11.49 -15.09
CA VAL A 201 -24.54 -10.57 -14.19
C VAL A 201 -23.82 -9.24 -14.16
N LEU A 202 -22.49 -9.22 -14.01
CA LEU A 202 -21.73 -7.97 -14.00
C LEU A 202 -21.74 -7.27 -15.36
N GLN A 203 -21.70 -8.02 -16.46
CA GLN A 203 -21.89 -7.46 -17.81
C GLN A 203 -23.27 -6.80 -17.94
N SER A 204 -24.33 -7.50 -17.53
CA SER A 204 -25.70 -6.97 -17.59
C SER A 204 -25.86 -5.69 -16.76
N ILE A 205 -25.23 -5.62 -15.57
CA ILE A 205 -25.22 -4.39 -14.77
C ILE A 205 -24.42 -3.28 -15.48
N GLY A 206 -23.27 -3.60 -16.07
CA GLY A 206 -22.46 -2.64 -16.84
C GLY A 206 -23.23 -2.02 -18.00
N GLU A 207 -23.93 -2.84 -18.80
CA GLU A 207 -24.75 -2.38 -19.93
C GLU A 207 -25.86 -1.40 -19.51
N GLN A 208 -26.39 -1.52 -18.29
CA GLN A 208 -27.39 -0.59 -17.75
C GLN A 208 -26.80 0.78 -17.38
N HIS A 209 -25.48 0.90 -17.26
CA HIS A 209 -24.78 2.08 -16.75
C HIS A 209 -23.70 2.65 -17.70
N HIS A 210 -23.69 2.21 -18.97
CA HIS A 210 -22.77 2.51 -20.09
C HIS A 210 -21.55 1.61 -20.22
#